data_AF-A0A528TK90-F1
#
_entry.id   AF-A0A528TK90-F1
#
_cell.length_a   1.000
_cell.length_b   1.000
_cell.length_c   1.000
_cell.angle_alpha   90.00
_cell.angle_beta   90.00
_cell.angle_gamma   90.00
#
_symmetry.space_group_name_H-M   'P 1'
#
loop_
_entity.id
_entity.type
_entity.pdbx_description
1 polymer ?
#
loop_
_entity_poly.entity_id
_entity_poly.type
_entity_poly.pdbx_seq_one_letter_code
_entity_poly.pdbx_strand_id
1 'polypeptide(L)'
;IELFCRERIQRAPAAPFVAITGTNGKSTTTAMTAHILKSAGRDTQMGGNIGRAIMTLDPPEAERHYVVECSSYQIDLAPSINPTAGILLNLTPDHLDRHGTMAHYASIKERLVAGSDTAIIGVDDSWCAQIADRL
;
A
#
# COMPACT_ATOMS: atom_id res chain seq x y z
N ILE A 1 -5.37 3.51 -8.27
CA ILE A 1 -4.16 2.72 -7.95
C ILE A 1 -3.74 1.87 -9.14
N GLU A 2 -4.64 1.09 -9.73
CA GLU A 2 -4.33 0.26 -10.92
C GLU A 2 -3.66 1.03 -12.06
N LEU A 3 -4.27 2.12 -12.53
CA LEU A 3 -3.72 2.91 -13.63
C LEU A 3 -2.33 3.48 -13.30
N PHE A 4 -2.12 3.94 -12.06
CA PHE A 4 -0.81 4.38 -11.58
C PHE A 4 0.22 3.25 -11.63
N CYS A 5 -0.13 2.05 -11.15
CA CYS A 5 0.78 0.91 -11.15
C CYS A 5 1.19 0.53 -12.58
N ARG A 6 0.20 0.45 -13.49
CA ARG A 6 0.46 0.18 -14.92
C ARG A 6 1.36 1.22 -15.56
N GLU A 7 1.12 2.50 -15.29
CA GLU A 7 1.96 3.59 -15.81
C GLU A 7 3.38 3.52 -15.24
N ARG A 8 3.52 3.32 -13.92
CA ARG A 8 4.81 3.16 -13.25
C ARG A 8 5.60 2.01 -13.86
N ILE A 9 4.98 0.83 -14.01
CA ILE A 9 5.61 -0.36 -14.61
C ILE A 9 6.10 -0.06 -16.03
N GLN A 10 5.32 0.66 -16.84
CA GLN A 10 5.68 0.95 -18.23
C GLN A 10 6.75 2.03 -18.38
N ARG A 11 6.70 3.08 -17.55
CA ARG A 11 7.54 4.28 -17.72
C ARG A 11 8.78 4.30 -16.83
N ALA A 12 8.63 3.87 -15.58
CA ALA A 12 9.68 3.93 -14.57
C ALA A 12 9.53 2.74 -13.59
N PRO A 13 9.77 1.49 -14.03
CA PRO A 13 9.56 0.31 -13.19
C PRO A 13 10.45 0.30 -11.93
N ALA A 14 11.57 1.01 -11.98
CA ALA A 14 12.48 1.19 -10.85
C ALA A 14 12.03 2.26 -9.83
N ALA A 15 11.00 3.07 -10.14
CA ALA A 15 10.51 4.11 -9.24
C ALA A 15 10.02 3.49 -7.92
N PRO A 16 10.61 3.87 -6.76
CA PRO A 16 10.25 3.27 -5.48
C PRO A 16 8.80 3.50 -5.11
N PHE A 17 8.09 2.43 -4.79
CA PHE A 17 6.67 2.46 -4.46
C PHE A 17 6.41 1.78 -3.11
N VAL A 18 6.10 2.56 -2.09
CA VAL A 18 5.70 2.11 -0.76
C VAL A 18 4.17 2.17 -0.67
N ALA A 19 3.54 1.01 -0.54
CA ALA A 19 2.09 0.90 -0.41
C ALA A 19 1.72 0.45 1.01
N ILE A 20 0.78 1.15 1.64
CA ILE A 20 0.46 0.92 3.07
C ILE A 20 -1.03 0.64 3.23
N THR A 21 -1.36 -0.44 3.92
CA THR A 21 -2.73 -0.79 4.27
C THR A 21 -2.84 -1.35 5.69
N GLY A 22 -4.08 -1.52 6.12
CA GLY A 22 -4.48 -2.01 7.44
C GLY A 22 -5.87 -1.50 7.79
N THR A 23 -6.42 -1.93 8.91
CA THR A 23 -7.66 -1.32 9.42
C THR A 23 -7.36 0.05 10.01
N ASN A 24 -6.33 0.16 10.87
CA ASN A 24 -5.96 1.37 11.58
C ASN A 24 -4.52 1.80 11.35
N GLY A 25 -4.21 3.07 11.63
CA GLY A 25 -2.84 3.61 11.59
C GLY A 25 -2.27 3.90 10.20
N LYS A 26 -3.02 3.62 9.13
CA LYS A 26 -2.62 3.83 7.74
C LYS A 26 -2.15 5.25 7.47
N SER A 27 -2.96 6.24 7.82
CA SER A 27 -2.71 7.65 7.51
C SER A 27 -1.50 8.20 8.23
N THR A 28 -1.37 7.89 9.52
CA THR A 28 -0.19 8.28 10.31
C THR A 28 1.08 7.64 9.76
N THR A 29 1.04 6.34 9.45
CA THR A 29 2.21 5.63 8.91
C THR A 29 2.60 6.18 7.52
N THR A 30 1.61 6.44 6.66
CA THR A 30 1.83 7.04 5.33
C THR A 30 2.47 8.42 5.45
N ALA A 31 1.93 9.28 6.31
CA ALA A 31 2.48 10.62 6.54
C ALA A 31 3.88 10.56 7.15
N MET A 32 4.12 9.68 8.11
CA MET A 32 5.43 9.53 8.77
C MET A 32 6.49 9.00 7.81
N THR A 33 6.19 7.95 7.02
CA THR A 33 7.11 7.42 6.01
C THR A 33 7.45 8.48 4.97
N ALA A 34 6.45 9.20 4.46
CA ALA A 34 6.68 10.29 3.52
C ALA A 34 7.51 11.42 4.13
N HIS A 35 7.26 11.76 5.40
CA HIS A 35 8.04 12.77 6.12
C HIS A 35 9.51 12.35 6.26
N ILE A 36 9.79 11.11 6.65
CA ILE A 36 11.15 10.60 6.80
C ILE A 36 11.91 10.65 5.47
N LEU A 37 11.29 10.20 4.37
CA LEU A 37 11.91 10.23 3.03
C LEU A 37 12.21 11.66 2.57
N LYS A 38 11.27 12.59 2.77
CA LYS A 38 11.48 14.02 2.46
C LYS A 38 12.60 14.62 3.29
N SER A 39 12.63 14.33 4.60
CA SER A 39 13.67 14.80 5.52
C SER A 39 15.05 14.22 5.17
N ALA A 40 15.10 13.05 4.54
CA ALA A 40 16.31 12.45 3.97
C ALA A 40 16.69 13.00 2.58
N GLY A 41 16.00 14.04 2.08
CA GLY A 41 16.29 14.68 0.79
C GLY A 41 15.82 13.92 -0.44
N ARG A 42 14.89 12.96 -0.29
CA ARG A 42 14.34 12.19 -1.43
C ARG A 42 13.16 12.93 -2.07
N ASP A 43 13.10 12.94 -3.41
CA ASP A 43 11.89 13.34 -4.14
C ASP A 43 10.76 12.38 -3.77
N THR A 44 9.78 12.87 -3.01
CA THR A 44 8.77 12.03 -2.37
C THR A 44 7.37 12.58 -2.61
N GLN A 45 6.55 11.77 -3.25
CA GLN A 45 5.13 12.00 -3.47
C GLN A 45 4.32 11.18 -2.45
N MET A 46 3.33 11.81 -1.82
CA MET A 46 2.44 11.16 -0.87
C MET A 46 1.00 11.31 -1.36
N GLY A 47 0.25 10.21 -1.38
CA GLY A 47 -1.15 10.23 -1.81
C GLY A 47 -1.90 8.93 -1.60
N GLY A 48 -2.96 8.72 -2.38
CA GLY A 48 -3.78 7.51 -2.32
C GLY A 48 -5.13 7.77 -1.68
N ASN A 49 -5.46 7.00 -0.65
CA ASN A 49 -6.71 7.17 0.12
C ASN A 49 -6.69 8.40 1.06
N ILE A 50 -5.54 9.04 1.25
CA ILE A 50 -5.36 10.29 1.98
C ILE A 50 -4.59 11.31 1.15
N GLY A 51 -4.87 12.60 1.36
CA GLY A 51 -4.12 13.70 0.73
C GLY A 51 -4.44 13.85 -0.75
N ARG A 52 -3.41 13.88 -1.60
CA ARG A 52 -3.59 13.94 -3.06
C ARG A 52 -4.08 12.59 -3.58
N ALA A 53 -5.09 12.62 -4.45
CA ALA A 53 -5.46 11.44 -5.21
C ALA A 53 -4.23 10.94 -5.99
N ILE A 54 -4.02 9.62 -6.04
CA ILE A 54 -2.80 9.05 -6.63
C ILE A 54 -2.55 9.49 -8.08
N MET A 55 -3.60 9.81 -8.83
CA MET A 55 -3.50 10.26 -10.23
C MET A 55 -3.21 11.74 -10.40
N THR A 56 -3.16 12.50 -9.31
CA THR A 56 -2.71 13.89 -9.34
C THR A 56 -1.28 14.03 -8.85
N LEU A 57 -0.60 12.94 -8.47
CA LEU A 57 0.82 12.95 -8.14
C LEU A 57 1.67 13.19 -9.38
N ASP A 58 2.90 13.63 -9.16
CA ASP A 58 3.83 13.90 -10.25
C ASP A 58 4.20 12.58 -10.96
N PRO A 59 4.42 12.57 -12.29
CA PRO A 59 4.55 11.35 -13.09
C PRO A 59 5.67 10.40 -12.63
N PRO A 60 5.56 9.07 -12.84
CA PRO A 60 6.60 8.11 -12.46
C PRO A 60 7.99 8.45 -13.03
N GLU A 61 8.98 8.55 -12.14
CA GLU A 61 10.40 8.77 -12.45
C GLU A 61 11.28 7.88 -11.55
N ALA A 62 12.45 7.46 -12.04
CA ALA A 62 13.26 6.42 -11.39
C ALA A 62 13.66 6.73 -9.93
N GLU A 63 13.93 7.99 -9.59
CA GLU A 63 14.36 8.40 -8.25
C GLU A 63 13.22 9.00 -7.39
N ARG A 64 12.00 9.06 -7.94
CA ARG A 64 10.83 9.61 -7.25
C ARG A 64 10.16 8.52 -6.44
N HIS A 65 10.04 8.76 -5.15
CA HIS A 65 9.47 7.84 -4.18
C HIS A 65 7.98 8.11 -4.02
N TYR A 66 7.17 7.06 -4.06
CA TYR A 66 5.73 7.15 -3.88
C TYR A 66 5.32 6.45 -2.60
N VAL A 67 4.76 7.20 -1.66
CA VAL A 67 4.20 6.67 -0.41
C VAL A 67 2.69 6.77 -0.49
N VAL A 68 2.03 5.63 -0.61
CA VAL A 68 0.60 5.58 -0.94
C VAL A 68 -0.16 4.81 0.12
N GLU A 69 -1.20 5.46 0.66
CA GLU A 69 -2.20 4.77 1.45
C GLU A 69 -3.19 4.04 0.53
N CYS A 70 -3.39 2.74 0.79
CA CYS A 70 -4.29 1.89 0.02
C CYS A 70 -5.44 1.37 0.90
N SER A 71 -6.69 1.71 0.53
CA SER A 71 -7.87 1.07 1.14
C SER A 71 -8.12 -0.32 0.55
N SER A 72 -8.92 -1.15 1.24
CA SER A 72 -9.31 -2.48 0.70
C SER A 72 -10.00 -2.35 -0.65
N TYR A 73 -10.89 -1.36 -0.83
CA TYR A 73 -11.57 -1.07 -2.10
C TYR A 73 -10.59 -0.82 -3.25
N GLN A 74 -9.54 -0.02 -3.00
CA GLN A 74 -8.57 0.34 -4.03
C GLN A 74 -7.65 -0.84 -4.39
N ILE A 75 -7.30 -1.67 -3.40
CA ILE A 75 -6.52 -2.89 -3.63
C ILE A 75 -7.35 -3.89 -4.43
N ASP A 76 -8.65 -3.99 -4.14
CA ASP A 76 -9.54 -4.92 -4.82
C ASP A 76 -9.63 -4.68 -6.33
N LEU A 77 -9.58 -3.40 -6.71
CA LEU A 77 -9.61 -2.93 -8.09
C LEU A 77 -8.22 -2.78 -8.73
N ALA A 78 -7.15 -3.25 -8.09
CA ALA A 78 -5.77 -3.06 -8.56
C ALA A 78 -5.01 -4.40 -8.69
N PRO A 79 -5.33 -5.23 -9.71
CA PRO A 79 -4.65 -6.50 -9.94
C PRO A 79 -3.16 -6.38 -10.29
N SER A 80 -2.72 -5.22 -10.79
CA SER A 80 -1.31 -4.99 -11.18
C SER A 80 -0.49 -4.33 -10.06
N ILE A 81 -0.99 -4.31 -8.83
CA ILE A 81 -0.29 -3.69 -7.70
C ILE A 81 1.03 -4.43 -7.43
N ASN A 82 2.15 -3.71 -7.49
CA ASN A 82 3.48 -4.27 -7.30
C ASN A 82 4.43 -3.32 -6.52
N PRO A 83 4.22 -3.15 -5.21
CA PRO A 83 5.02 -2.23 -4.41
C PRO A 83 6.47 -2.71 -4.28
N THR A 84 7.42 -1.77 -4.22
CA THR A 84 8.77 -2.07 -3.72
C THR A 84 8.70 -2.50 -2.25
N ALA A 85 7.87 -1.83 -1.46
CA ALA A 85 7.56 -2.22 -0.09
C ALA A 85 6.04 -2.21 0.13
N GLY A 86 5.48 -3.37 0.45
CA GLY A 86 4.09 -3.52 0.84
C GLY A 86 3.99 -3.61 2.37
N ILE A 87 3.14 -2.78 2.97
CA ILE A 87 2.97 -2.74 4.43
C ILE A 87 1.53 -3.09 4.81
N LEU A 88 1.36 -4.14 5.61
CA LEU A 88 0.09 -4.51 6.25
C LEU A 88 0.23 -4.32 7.77
N LEU A 89 -0.45 -3.29 8.29
CA LEU A 89 -0.27 -2.87 9.68
C LEU A 89 -1.01 -3.75 10.70
N ASN A 90 -2.30 -3.98 10.44
CA ASN A 90 -3.20 -4.71 11.32
C ASN A 90 -4.52 -5.02 10.61
N LEU A 91 -5.25 -6.02 11.13
CA LEU A 91 -6.56 -6.41 10.65
C LEU A 91 -7.55 -6.59 11.82
N THR A 92 -8.56 -5.72 11.86
CA THR A 92 -9.74 -5.85 12.72
C THR A 92 -11.02 -5.75 11.88
N PRO A 93 -12.17 -6.30 12.34
CA PRO A 93 -13.43 -6.22 11.61
C PRO A 93 -13.79 -4.78 11.21
N ASP A 94 -13.95 -4.55 9.91
CA ASP A 94 -14.28 -3.27 9.31
C ASP A 94 -14.86 -3.52 7.90
N HIS A 95 -15.80 -2.70 7.46
CA HIS A 95 -16.45 -2.80 6.13
C HIS A 95 -16.96 -4.22 5.75
N LEU A 96 -17.42 -5.03 6.72
CA LEU A 96 -17.88 -6.41 6.47
C LEU A 96 -19.19 -6.47 5.69
N ASP A 97 -20.01 -5.42 5.73
CA ASP A 97 -21.17 -5.23 4.87
C ASP A 97 -20.80 -5.28 3.37
N ARG A 98 -19.61 -4.79 3.03
CA ARG A 98 -19.06 -4.83 1.67
C ARG A 98 -18.32 -6.12 1.36
N HIS A 99 -17.46 -6.55 2.28
CA HIS A 99 -16.51 -7.64 2.04
C HIS A 99 -17.09 -9.03 2.39
N GLY A 100 -18.23 -9.08 3.08
CA GLY A 100 -18.95 -10.29 3.45
C GLY A 100 -18.32 -11.02 4.64
N THR A 101 -17.03 -11.35 4.55
CA THR A 101 -16.31 -12.07 5.61
C THR A 101 -14.98 -11.43 5.95
N MET A 102 -14.52 -11.65 7.18
CA MET A 102 -13.19 -11.21 7.60
C MET A 102 -12.08 -11.89 6.77
N ALA A 103 -12.27 -13.16 6.39
CA ALA A 103 -11.33 -13.89 5.55
C ALA A 103 -11.17 -13.22 4.17
N HIS A 104 -12.28 -12.80 3.55
CA HIS A 104 -12.23 -12.09 2.27
C HIS A 104 -11.62 -10.69 2.41
N TYR A 105 -11.94 -9.96 3.48
CA TYR A 105 -11.30 -8.67 3.76
C TYR A 105 -9.78 -8.79 3.94
N ALA A 106 -9.33 -9.80 4.69
CA ALA A 106 -7.93 -10.11 4.90
C ALA A 106 -7.24 -10.49 3.58
N SER A 107 -7.84 -11.38 2.78
CA SER A 107 -7.27 -11.81 1.50
C SER A 107 -7.13 -10.67 0.49
N ILE A 108 -8.04 -9.69 0.50
CA ILE A 108 -7.91 -8.49 -0.32
C ILE A 108 -6.65 -7.72 0.07
N LYS A 109 -6.43 -7.47 1.37
CA LYS A 109 -5.27 -6.69 1.85
C LYS A 109 -3.96 -7.45 1.73
N GLU A 110 -3.97 -8.78 1.90
CA GLU A 110 -2.83 -9.67 1.69
C GLU A 110 -2.23 -9.51 0.28
N ARG A 111 -3.05 -9.32 -0.76
CA ARG A 111 -2.56 -9.11 -2.13
C ARG A 111 -1.54 -7.98 -2.25
N LEU A 112 -1.69 -6.91 -1.45
CA LEU A 112 -0.76 -5.78 -1.49
C LEU A 112 0.64 -6.17 -1.04
N VAL A 113 0.75 -6.98 0.02
CA VAL A 113 2.05 -7.44 0.55
C VAL A 113 2.60 -8.63 -0.23
N ALA A 114 1.74 -9.55 -0.66
CA ALA A 114 2.13 -10.69 -1.48
C ALA A 114 2.67 -10.28 -2.87
N GLY A 115 2.16 -9.18 -3.42
CA GLY A 115 2.63 -8.61 -4.68
C GLY A 115 3.85 -7.68 -4.55
N SER A 116 4.42 -7.53 -3.36
CA SER A 116 5.52 -6.59 -3.11
C SER A 116 6.90 -7.24 -3.14
N ASP A 117 7.93 -6.48 -3.50
CA ASP A 117 9.33 -6.96 -3.45
C ASP A 117 9.78 -7.19 -2.00
N THR A 118 9.27 -6.38 -1.07
CA THR A 118 9.49 -6.52 0.38
C THR A 118 8.17 -6.40 1.13
N ALA A 119 7.72 -7.50 1.73
CA ALA A 119 6.55 -7.54 2.58
C ALA A 119 6.89 -7.16 4.03
N ILE A 120 6.15 -6.19 4.59
CA ILE A 120 6.26 -5.77 5.99
C ILE A 120 4.90 -5.96 6.64
N ILE A 121 4.81 -6.88 7.59
CA ILE A 121 3.53 -7.30 8.17
C ILE A 121 3.61 -7.20 9.69
N GLY A 122 2.68 -6.48 10.31
CA GLY A 122 2.52 -6.47 11.77
C GLY A 122 2.00 -7.82 12.25
N VAL A 123 2.53 -8.37 13.34
CA VAL A 123 2.19 -9.74 13.80
C VAL A 123 1.41 -9.77 15.13
N ASP A 124 0.93 -8.61 15.58
CA ASP A 124 0.22 -8.47 16.85
C ASP A 124 -1.25 -8.95 16.79
N ASP A 125 -1.79 -9.20 15.59
CA ASP A 125 -3.10 -9.81 15.38
C ASP A 125 -3.03 -11.14 14.63
N SER A 126 -4.00 -12.02 14.88
CA SER A 126 -3.99 -13.38 14.35
C SER A 126 -4.09 -13.46 12.82
N TRP A 127 -4.75 -12.50 12.17
CA TRP A 127 -4.90 -12.51 10.71
C TRP A 127 -3.58 -12.15 10.05
N CYS A 128 -2.94 -11.09 10.51
CA CYS A 128 -1.66 -10.67 9.97
C CYS A 128 -0.54 -11.66 10.31
N ALA A 129 -0.54 -12.25 11.52
CA ALA A 129 0.39 -13.33 11.86
C ALA A 129 0.26 -14.52 10.89
N GLN A 130 -0.96 -14.97 10.62
CA GLN A 130 -1.20 -16.05 9.65
C GLN A 130 -0.80 -15.66 8.22
N ILE A 131 -0.94 -14.40 7.81
CA ILE A 131 -0.48 -13.91 6.51
C ILE A 131 1.05 -13.93 6.46
N ALA A 132 1.72 -13.47 7.51
CA ALA A 132 3.17 -13.47 7.62
C ALA A 132 3.76 -14.90 7.58
N ASP A 133 3.11 -15.87 8.20
CA ASP A 133 3.55 -17.27 8.14
C ASP A 133 3.43 -17.90 6.74
N ARG A 134 2.60 -17.33 5.85
CA ARG A 134 2.38 -17.84 4.49
C ARG A 134 3.34 -17.27 3.44
N LEU A 135 3.88 -16.07 3.67
CA LEU A 135 4.69 -15.31 2.70
C LEU A 135 6.18 -15.42 3.04
#